data_AF-A0A526YY74-F1
#
_entry.id   AF-A0A526YY74-F1
#
_cell.length_a   1.000
_cell.length_b   1.000
_cell.length_c   1.000
_cell.angle_alpha   90.00
_cell.angle_beta   90.00
_cell.angle_gamma   90.00
#
_symmetry.space_group_name_H-M   'P 1'
#
loop_
_entity.id
_entity.type
_entity.pdbx_description
1 polymer ?
#
loop_
_entity_poly.entity_id
_entity_poly.type
_entity_poly.pdbx_seq_one_letter_code
_entity_poly.pdbx_strand_id
1 'polypeptide(L)'
;MTRMLASITGVDEAEIALSGGADIIDLKDPKAGALGAVSTQTIRRTISLIAGRAPVSAVCGDLPMEPETIRARAEEIAATGADYVKIGLFPSAN
;
A
#
# COMPACT_ATOMS: atom_id res chain seq x y z
N MET A 1 -3.38 -22.66 -4.57
CA MET A 1 -3.55 -21.66 -5.66
C MET A 1 -2.64 -20.49 -5.39
N THR A 2 -1.94 -19.99 -6.40
CA THR A 2 -1.06 -18.82 -6.31
C THR A 2 -1.85 -17.56 -6.65
N ARG A 3 -1.56 -16.44 -5.98
CA ARG A 3 -2.11 -15.12 -6.32
C ARG A 3 -1.00 -14.19 -6.79
N MET A 4 -1.31 -13.30 -7.73
CA MET A 4 -0.43 -12.23 -8.21
C MET A 4 -0.77 -10.90 -7.51
N LEU A 5 0.24 -10.25 -6.94
CA LEU A 5 0.14 -8.89 -6.39
C LEU A 5 0.87 -7.93 -7.33
N ALA A 6 0.20 -6.86 -7.75
CA ALA A 6 0.77 -5.81 -8.57
C ALA A 6 0.94 -4.52 -7.75
N SER A 7 2.18 -4.04 -7.62
CA SER A 7 2.46 -2.75 -6.98
C SER A 7 2.31 -1.60 -7.97
N ILE A 8 1.50 -0.60 -7.62
CA ILE A 8 1.20 0.58 -8.41
C ILE A 8 1.36 1.85 -7.57
N THR A 9 1.45 3.00 -8.24
CA THR A 9 1.64 4.31 -7.62
C THR A 9 0.33 5.07 -7.42
N GLY A 10 -0.77 4.66 -8.07
CA GLY A 10 -2.08 5.29 -7.89
C GLY A 10 -3.10 4.94 -8.97
N VAL A 11 -4.09 5.82 -9.12
CA VAL A 11 -5.28 5.61 -9.96
C VAL A 11 -4.98 5.31 -11.43
N ASP A 12 -3.95 5.93 -12.01
CA ASP A 12 -3.68 5.81 -13.45
C ASP A 12 -3.21 4.39 -13.83
N GLU A 13 -2.54 3.70 -12.91
CA GLU A 13 -2.04 2.34 -13.11
C GLU A 13 -3.03 1.27 -12.64
N ALA A 14 -4.03 1.65 -11.83
CA ALA A 14 -4.95 0.69 -11.21
C ALA A 14 -5.77 -0.08 -12.25
N GLU A 15 -6.29 0.59 -13.26
CA GLU A 15 -7.09 -0.08 -14.30
C GLU A 15 -6.24 -1.02 -15.16
N ILE A 16 -4.98 -0.64 -15.41
CA ILE A 16 -4.01 -1.48 -16.15
C ILE A 16 -3.73 -2.76 -15.36
N ALA A 17 -3.46 -2.65 -14.06
CA ALA A 17 -3.19 -3.79 -13.21
C ALA A 17 -4.40 -4.72 -13.07
N LEU A 18 -5.61 -4.17 -12.91
CA LEU A 18 -6.85 -4.94 -12.88
C LEU A 18 -7.11 -5.67 -14.21
N SER A 19 -6.98 -4.96 -15.33
CA SER A 19 -7.15 -5.54 -16.67
C SER A 19 -6.10 -6.60 -16.99
N GLY A 20 -4.90 -6.47 -16.41
CA GLY A 20 -3.82 -7.46 -16.48
C GLY A 20 -4.03 -8.70 -15.62
N GLY A 21 -5.11 -8.76 -14.83
CA GLY A 21 -5.45 -9.93 -14.00
C GLY A 21 -4.75 -9.99 -12.64
N ALA A 22 -4.32 -8.85 -12.10
CA ALA A 22 -3.78 -8.80 -10.74
C ALA A 22 -4.86 -9.20 -9.70
N ASP A 23 -4.53 -10.14 -8.81
CA ASP A 23 -5.43 -10.58 -7.74
C ASP A 23 -5.44 -9.61 -6.55
N ILE A 24 -4.36 -8.85 -6.35
CA ILE A 24 -4.21 -7.86 -5.28
C ILE A 24 -3.54 -6.63 -5.85
N ILE A 25 -4.11 -5.45 -5.57
CA ILE A 25 -3.50 -4.17 -5.92
C ILE A 25 -2.73 -3.64 -4.70
N ASP A 26 -1.47 -3.28 -4.89
CA ASP A 26 -0.61 -2.80 -3.80
C ASP A 26 -0.14 -1.37 -4.07
N LEU A 27 -0.40 -0.45 -3.15
CA LEU A 27 -0.02 0.94 -3.28
C LEU A 27 1.32 1.21 -2.62
N LYS A 28 2.29 1.63 -3.42
CA LYS A 28 3.62 2.08 -2.98
C LYS A 28 4.22 3.09 -3.96
N ASP A 29 5.11 3.93 -3.47
CA ASP A 29 5.91 4.85 -4.28
C ASP A 29 7.40 4.48 -4.20
N PRO A 30 8.00 3.88 -5.25
CA PRO A 30 9.41 3.53 -5.24
C PRO A 30 10.33 4.75 -5.19
N LYS A 31 9.85 5.96 -5.51
CA LYS A 31 10.65 7.19 -5.38
C LYS A 31 10.85 7.61 -3.92
N ALA A 32 9.98 7.13 -3.03
CA ALA A 32 10.03 7.42 -1.60
C ALA A 32 10.73 6.31 -0.78
N GLY A 33 11.32 5.31 -1.43
CA GLY A 33 12.03 4.20 -0.78
C GLY A 33 11.55 2.82 -1.24
N ALA A 34 12.11 1.75 -0.67
CA ALA A 34 11.80 0.38 -1.08
C ALA A 34 10.34 0.00 -0.77
N LEU A 35 9.81 0.52 0.33
CA LEU A 35 8.41 0.46 0.75
C LEU A 35 7.85 1.88 0.97
N GLY A 36 8.27 2.83 0.15
CA GLY A 36 7.80 4.21 0.20
C GLY A 36 6.27 4.32 0.08
N ALA A 37 5.64 5.10 0.95
CA ALA A 37 4.19 5.27 0.98
C ALA A 37 3.71 6.32 -0.02
N VAL A 38 2.61 6.02 -0.70
CA VAL A 38 1.81 7.05 -1.38
C VAL A 38 0.97 7.82 -0.37
N SER A 39 0.41 8.98 -0.77
CA SER A 39 -0.46 9.76 0.12
C SER A 39 -1.76 9.01 0.48
N THR A 40 -2.31 9.26 1.68
CA THR A 40 -3.61 8.67 2.08
C THR A 40 -4.77 9.10 1.17
N GLN A 41 -4.68 10.28 0.54
CA GLN A 41 -5.62 10.72 -0.49
C GLN A 41 -5.55 9.85 -1.75
N THR A 42 -4.33 9.52 -2.21
CA THR A 42 -4.11 8.59 -3.33
C THR A 42 -4.68 7.21 -3.02
N ILE A 43 -4.48 6.72 -1.79
CA ILE A 43 -5.02 5.43 -1.37
C ILE A 43 -6.55 5.42 -1.45
N ARG A 44 -7.21 6.39 -0.81
CA ARG A 44 -8.68 6.47 -0.84
C ARG A 44 -9.22 6.59 -2.26
N ARG A 45 -8.61 7.44 -3.10
CA ARG A 45 -9.04 7.61 -4.50
C ARG A 45 -8.90 6.32 -5.31
N THR A 46 -7.81 5.59 -5.08
CA THR A 46 -7.55 4.31 -5.77
C THR A 46 -8.51 3.22 -5.30
N ILE A 47 -8.76 3.11 -3.99
CA ILE A 47 -9.78 2.20 -3.44
C ILE A 47 -11.16 2.49 -4.05
N SER A 48 -11.57 3.76 -4.08
CA SER A 48 -12.84 4.16 -4.69
C SER A 48 -12.93 3.79 -6.17
N LEU A 49 -11.83 3.89 -6.94
CA LEU A 49 -11.79 3.50 -8.35
C LEU A 49 -11.82 1.97 -8.53
N ILE A 50 -11.14 1.23 -7.66
CA ILE A 50 -11.12 -0.24 -7.69
C ILE A 50 -12.51 -0.78 -7.39
N ALA A 51 -13.27 -0.12 -6.50
CA ALA A 51 -14.68 -0.40 -6.21
C ALA A 51 -14.93 -1.89 -5.88
N GLY A 52 -14.03 -2.51 -5.11
CA GLY A 52 -14.13 -3.90 -4.67
C GLY A 52 -13.78 -4.96 -5.72
N ARG A 53 -13.29 -4.58 -6.91
CA ARG A 53 -12.86 -5.53 -7.96
C ARG A 53 -11.66 -6.39 -7.54
N ALA A 54 -10.82 -5.87 -6.65
CA ALA A 54 -9.71 -6.60 -6.04
C ALA A 54 -9.42 -6.01 -4.64
N PRO A 55 -8.89 -6.81 -3.69
CA PRO A 55 -8.39 -6.29 -2.43
C PRO A 55 -7.21 -5.33 -2.63
N VAL A 56 -7.11 -4.35 -1.74
CA VAL A 56 -6.08 -3.30 -1.78
C VAL A 56 -5.11 -3.44 -0.60
N SER A 57 -3.83 -3.55 -0.91
CA SER A 57 -2.71 -3.41 0.02
C SER A 57 -2.13 -2.00 -0.05
N ALA A 58 -1.65 -1.46 1.07
CA ALA A 58 -0.91 -0.20 1.09
C ALA A 58 0.23 -0.24 2.10
N VAL A 59 1.38 0.33 1.73
CA VAL A 59 2.56 0.38 2.59
C VAL A 59 2.52 1.55 3.58
N CYS A 60 3.05 1.34 4.78
CA CYS A 60 3.20 2.38 5.80
C CYS A 60 4.38 3.35 5.53
N GLY A 61 5.28 3.01 4.62
CA GLY A 61 6.52 3.76 4.36
C GLY A 61 7.77 3.05 4.89
N ASP A 62 8.93 3.58 4.51
CA ASP A 62 10.22 3.23 5.09
C ASP A 62 10.35 3.95 6.45
N LEU A 63 9.88 3.29 7.52
CA LEU A 63 9.82 3.87 8.87
C LEU A 63 11.01 3.43 9.73
N PRO A 64 11.44 4.26 10.71
CA PRO A 64 12.36 3.79 11.74
C PRO A 64 11.71 2.68 12.56
N MET A 65 12.53 1.81 13.16
CA MET A 65 12.09 0.69 14.00
C MET A 65 11.62 1.15 15.39
N GLU A 66 10.67 2.09 15.41
CA GLU A 66 10.06 2.69 16.59
C GLU A 66 8.59 2.25 16.68
N PRO A 67 8.20 1.44 17.69
CA PRO A 67 6.88 0.80 17.75
C PRO A 67 5.71 1.78 17.65
N GLU A 68 5.77 2.91 18.34
CA GLU A 68 4.72 3.92 18.39
C GLU A 68 4.54 4.59 17.01
N THR A 69 5.65 4.83 16.30
CA THR A 69 5.65 5.39 14.95
C THR A 69 5.03 4.41 13.96
N ILE A 70 5.45 3.15 14.01
CA ILE A 70 4.93 2.09 13.14
C ILE A 70 3.44 1.87 13.39
N ARG A 71 3.02 1.78 14.66
CA ARG A 71 1.61 1.62 15.05
C ARG A 71 0.75 2.77 14.54
N ALA A 72 1.15 4.02 14.81
CA ALA A 72 0.38 5.19 14.38
C ALA A 72 0.20 5.23 12.86
N ARG A 73 1.27 4.93 12.10
CA ARG A 73 1.19 4.86 10.63
C ARG A 73 0.35 3.68 10.13
N ALA A 74 0.43 2.52 10.76
CA ALA A 74 -0.40 1.38 10.40
C ALA A 74 -1.89 1.69 10.60
N GLU A 75 -2.26 2.35 11.70
CA GLU A 75 -3.64 2.79 11.97
C GLU A 75 -4.12 3.83 10.96
N GLU A 76 -3.26 4.79 10.58
CA GLU A 76 -3.58 5.79 9.55
C GLU A 76 -3.85 5.14 8.18
N ILE A 77 -3.02 4.17 7.78
CA ILE A 77 -3.20 3.43 6.52
C ILE A 77 -4.46 2.56 6.60
N ALA A 78 -4.71 1.86 7.70
CA ALA A 78 -5.94 1.08 7.90
C ALA A 78 -7.19 1.96 7.77
N ALA A 79 -7.16 3.18 8.33
CA ALA A 79 -8.27 4.14 8.25
C ALA A 79 -8.55 4.68 6.83
N THR A 80 -7.71 4.36 5.84
CA THR A 80 -8.03 4.64 4.42
C THR A 80 -9.00 3.63 3.80
N GLY A 81 -9.21 2.49 4.45
CA GLY A 81 -10.01 1.38 3.95
C GLY A 81 -9.21 0.32 3.19
N ALA A 82 -7.87 0.32 3.28
CA ALA A 82 -7.05 -0.74 2.70
C ALA A 82 -7.32 -2.08 3.41
N ASP A 83 -7.44 -3.15 2.63
CA ASP A 83 -7.67 -4.51 3.15
C ASP A 83 -6.41 -5.09 3.80
N TYR A 84 -5.23 -4.68 3.30
CA TYR A 84 -3.93 -5.07 3.85
C TYR A 84 -3.07 -3.84 4.16
N VAL A 85 -2.50 -3.82 5.35
CA VAL A 85 -1.49 -2.85 5.76
C VAL A 85 -0.12 -3.53 5.70
N LYS A 86 0.81 -2.96 4.94
CA LYS A 86 2.14 -3.53 4.71
C LYS A 86 3.21 -2.70 5.43
N ILE A 87 3.93 -3.34 6.35
CA ILE A 87 4.97 -2.72 7.17
C ILE A 87 6.33 -3.27 6.74
N GLY A 88 7.27 -2.36 6.44
CA GLY A 88 8.68 -2.70 6.31
C GLY A 88 9.37 -2.66 7.66
N LEU A 89 10.04 -3.74 8.04
CA LEU A 89 10.85 -3.80 9.25
C LEU A 89 12.32 -3.57 8.87
N PHE A 90 12.83 -2.39 9.19
CA PHE A 90 14.21 -1.99 8.94
C PHE A 90 15.06 -2.11 10.21
N PRO A 91 16.38 -2.33 10.11
CA PRO A 91 17.25 -2.39 11.29
C PRO A 91 17.21 -1.09 12.12
N SER A 92 17.19 -1.21 13.44
CA SER A 92 17.53 -0.12 14.36
C SER A 92 19.06 -0.04 14.55
N ALA A 93 19.56 1.14 14.90
CA ALA A 93 20.90 1.22 15.49
C ALA A 93 20.87 0.48 16.85
N ASN A 94 21.83 -0.43 17.06
CA ASN A 94 22.01 -1.14 18.33
C ASN A 94 22.70 -0.24 19.37
#